data_AF-A0A2K4MTZ1-F1
#
_entry.id   AF-A0A2K4MTZ1-F1
#
_cell.length_a   1.000
_cell.length_b   1.000
_cell.length_c   1.000
_cell.angle_alpha   90.00
_cell.angle_beta   90.00
_cell.angle_gamma   90.00
#
_symmetry.space_group_name_H-M   'P 1'
#
loop_
_entity.id
_entity.type
_entity.pdbx_description
1 polymer ?
#
loop_
_entity_poly.entity_id
_entity_poly.type
_entity_poly.pdbx_seq_one_letter_code
_entity_poly.pdbx_strand_id
1 'polypeptide(L)'
;MLERKVDPEQVAVLAELAVELQLGRPFDLRRLCRLDPEYFELGVDLMRDWRFNYHIAARSKLFEDILARDHGLQSRMCHLGSAAAH
;
A
#
# COMPACT_ATOMS: atom_id res chain seq x y z
N MET A 1 -11.68 29.91 14.75
CA MET A 1 -10.88 28.76 14.30
C MET A 1 -11.39 28.44 12.91
N LEU A 2 -10.60 28.68 11.87
CA LEU A 2 -11.06 28.71 10.48
C LEU A 2 -11.65 27.35 10.09
N GLU A 3 -12.94 27.35 9.75
CA GLU A 3 -13.60 26.26 9.04
C GLU A 3 -12.82 26.06 7.72
N ARG A 4 -11.91 25.08 7.71
CA ARG A 4 -11.15 24.69 6.53
C ARG A 4 -12.18 24.28 5.49
N LYS A 5 -12.47 25.16 4.53
CA LYS A 5 -13.38 24.88 3.41
C LYS A 5 -12.76 23.72 2.64
N VAL A 6 -13.23 22.52 2.94
CA VAL A 6 -12.88 21.32 2.21
C VAL A 6 -13.59 21.42 0.88
N ASP A 7 -12.84 21.44 -0.21
CA ASP A 7 -13.41 21.49 -1.55
C ASP A 7 -13.83 20.07 -1.96
N PRO A 8 -15.14 19.82 -2.18
CA PRO A 8 -15.63 18.48 -2.41
C PRO A 8 -15.14 17.88 -3.74
N GLU A 9 -14.86 18.70 -4.75
CA GLU A 9 -14.34 18.21 -6.03
C GLU A 9 -12.89 17.71 -5.87
N GLN A 10 -12.08 18.44 -5.10
CA GLN A 10 -10.70 18.03 -4.86
C GLN A 10 -10.60 16.77 -4.00
N VAL A 11 -11.45 16.66 -2.98
CA VAL A 11 -11.56 15.44 -2.18
C VAL A 11 -12.01 14.24 -3.02
N ALA A 12 -12.92 14.44 -3.97
CA ALA A 12 -13.37 13.36 -4.84
C ALA A 12 -12.22 12.78 -5.69
N VAL A 13 -11.32 13.64 -6.19
CA VAL A 13 -10.13 13.18 -6.94
C VAL A 13 -9.17 12.38 -6.06
N LEU A 14 -8.95 12.80 -4.81
CA LEU A 14 -8.10 12.07 -3.86
C LEU A 14 -8.70 10.74 -3.43
N ALA A 15 -10.03 10.68 -3.24
CA ALA A 15 -10.74 9.46 -2.93
C ALA A 15 -10.64 8.46 -4.10
N GLU A 16 -10.80 8.94 -5.34
CA GLU A 16 -10.62 8.11 -6.53
C GLU A 16 -9.17 7.58 -6.63
N LEU A 17 -8.17 8.43 -6.41
CA LEU A 17 -6.76 8.00 -6.35
C LEU A 17 -6.56 6.87 -5.34
N ALA A 18 -7.07 7.02 -4.12
CA ALA A 18 -6.94 6.00 -3.07
C ALA A 18 -7.58 4.66 -3.49
N VAL A 19 -8.76 4.70 -4.11
CA VAL A 19 -9.45 3.49 -4.60
C VAL A 19 -8.66 2.82 -5.72
N GLU A 20 -8.23 3.57 -6.73
CA GLU A 20 -7.52 3.00 -7.88
C GLU A 20 -6.16 2.42 -7.45
N LEU A 21 -5.45 3.09 -6.53
CA LEU A 21 -4.24 2.54 -5.90
C LEU A 21 -4.54 1.22 -5.19
N GLN A 22 -5.57 1.17 -4.34
CA GLN A 22 -5.94 -0.05 -3.60
C GLN A 22 -6.31 -1.21 -4.53
N LEU A 23 -6.93 -0.92 -5.67
CA LEU A 23 -7.31 -1.91 -6.69
C LEU A 23 -6.16 -2.24 -7.67
N GLY A 24 -5.01 -1.56 -7.58
CA GLY A 24 -3.89 -1.72 -8.49
C GLY A 24 -4.19 -1.29 -9.93
N ARG A 25 -5.11 -0.34 -10.10
CA ARG A 25 -5.59 0.16 -11.39
C ARG A 25 -4.88 1.46 -11.79
N PRO A 26 -4.82 1.77 -13.10
CA PRO A 26 -4.21 3.00 -13.56
C PRO A 26 -5.03 4.24 -13.16
N PHE A 27 -4.33 5.28 -12.70
CA PHE A 27 -4.91 6.59 -12.39
C PHE A 27 -4.28 7.69 -13.27
N ASP A 28 -5.08 8.64 -13.77
CA ASP A 28 -4.59 9.76 -14.58
C ASP A 28 -4.01 10.87 -13.71
N LEU A 29 -2.67 10.94 -13.64
CA LEU A 29 -1.93 11.95 -12.86
C LEU A 29 -2.26 13.40 -13.25
N ARG A 30 -2.76 13.67 -14.47
CA ARG A 30 -3.21 15.02 -14.84
C ARG A 30 -4.41 15.48 -14.01
N ARG A 31 -5.19 14.57 -13.43
CA ARG A 31 -6.26 14.91 -12.47
C ARG A 31 -5.68 15.36 -11.14
N LEU A 32 -4.63 14.69 -10.67
CA LEU A 32 -3.93 15.07 -9.45
C LEU A 32 -3.23 16.43 -9.61
N CYS A 33 -2.54 16.67 -10.73
CA CYS A 33 -1.84 17.95 -11.00
C CYS A 33 -2.78 19.17 -11.14
N ARG A 34 -4.09 18.97 -11.23
CA ARG A 34 -5.09 20.05 -11.28
C ARG A 34 -5.59 20.48 -9.89
N LEU A 35 -5.24 19.73 -8.85
CA LEU A 35 -5.63 20.05 -7.48
C LEU A 35 -4.84 21.26 -6.97
N ASP A 36 -5.40 21.91 -5.96
CA ASP A 36 -4.65 22.91 -5.21
C ASP A 36 -3.45 22.26 -4.51
N PRO A 37 -2.38 23.04 -4.23
CA PRO A 37 -1.13 22.50 -3.69
C PRO A 37 -1.33 21.66 -2.44
N GLU A 38 -2.28 22.05 -1.58
CA GLU A 38 -2.59 21.36 -0.32
C GLU A 38 -3.09 19.93 -0.55
N TYR A 39 -3.94 19.75 -1.56
CA TYR A 39 -4.54 18.46 -1.91
C TYR A 39 -3.58 17.63 -2.77
N PHE A 40 -2.80 18.29 -3.63
CA PHE A 40 -1.73 17.63 -4.38
C PHE A 40 -0.74 16.95 -3.44
N GLU A 41 -0.24 17.66 -2.43
CA GLU A 41 0.69 17.11 -1.43
C GLU A 41 0.05 15.93 -0.67
N LEU A 42 -1.24 16.02 -0.35
CA LEU A 42 -1.98 14.92 0.28
C LEU A 42 -2.03 13.67 -0.64
N GLY A 43 -2.23 13.86 -1.94
CA GLY A 43 -2.20 12.77 -2.92
C GLY A 43 -0.82 12.14 -3.08
N VAL A 44 0.24 12.95 -3.01
CA VAL A 44 1.62 12.45 -3.00
C VAL A 44 1.91 11.61 -1.75
N ASP A 45 1.44 12.06 -0.59
CA ASP A 45 1.58 11.31 0.67
C ASP A 45 0.84 9.96 0.60
N LEU A 46 -0.39 9.95 0.07
CA LEU A 46 -1.18 8.74 -0.21
C LEU A 46 -0.42 7.74 -1.11
N MET A 47 0.23 8.21 -2.17
CA MET A 47 1.02 7.35 -3.06
C MET A 47 2.27 6.80 -2.37
N ARG A 48 2.92 7.59 -1.50
CA ARG A 48 4.07 7.12 -0.71
C ARG A 48 3.65 6.02 0.24
N ASP A 49 2.58 6.25 1.02
CA ASP A 49 2.05 5.28 1.96
C ASP A 49 1.64 3.98 1.25
N TRP A 50 0.90 4.08 0.13
CA TRP A 50 0.54 2.94 -0.67
C TRP A 50 1.75 2.14 -1.15
N ARG A 51 2.81 2.83 -1.64
CA ARG A 51 4.05 2.17 -2.05
C ARG A 51 4.69 1.41 -0.89
N PHE A 52 4.76 1.99 0.31
CA PHE A 52 5.33 1.31 1.48
C PHE A 52 4.49 0.11 1.92
N ASN A 53 3.16 0.24 1.95
CA ASN A 53 2.26 -0.84 2.31
C ASN A 53 2.27 -1.97 1.26
N TYR A 54 2.37 -1.63 -0.02
CA TYR A 54 2.54 -2.58 -1.12
C TYR A 54 3.87 -3.34 -0.98
N HIS A 55 4.97 -2.69 -0.59
CA HIS A 55 6.23 -3.37 -0.33
C HIS A 55 6.12 -4.43 0.78
N ILE A 56 5.32 -4.19 1.82
CA ILE A 56 5.08 -5.20 2.88
C ILE A 56 4.30 -6.39 2.31
N ALA A 57 3.20 -6.14 1.60
CA ALA A 57 2.38 -7.20 1.01
C ALA A 57 3.15 -8.04 -0.03
N ALA A 58 3.91 -7.38 -0.91
CA ALA A 58 4.74 -8.05 -1.91
C ALA A 58 5.87 -8.86 -1.27
N ARG A 59 6.47 -8.37 -0.18
CA ARG A 59 7.50 -9.12 0.56
C ARG A 59 6.91 -10.35 1.24
N SER A 60 5.73 -10.24 1.86
CA SER A 60 5.02 -11.38 2.43
C SER A 60 4.69 -12.43 1.38
N LYS A 61 4.17 -12.01 0.22
CA LYS A 61 3.85 -12.93 -0.89
C LYS A 61 5.10 -13.62 -1.47
N LEU A 62 6.18 -12.88 -1.66
CA LEU A 62 7.46 -13.45 -2.10
C LEU A 62 7.97 -14.49 -1.08
N PHE A 63 7.83 -14.20 0.22
CA PHE A 63 8.24 -15.10 1.28
C PHE A 63 7.42 -16.40 1.27
N GLU A 64 6.11 -16.30 1.13
CA GLU A 64 5.21 -17.46 0.96
C GLU A 64 5.55 -18.27 -0.31
N ASP A 65 5.79 -17.61 -1.44
CA ASP A 65 6.17 -18.27 -2.70
C ASP A 65 7.52 -19.00 -2.59
N ILE A 66 8.49 -18.43 -1.86
CA ILE A 66 9.78 -19.08 -1.56
C ILE A 66 9.56 -20.29 -0.67
N LEU A 67 8.77 -20.17 0.41
CA LEU A 67 8.45 -21.29 1.31
C LEU A 67 7.70 -22.42 0.58
N ALA A 68 6.79 -22.08 -0.33
CA ALA A 68 6.03 -23.04 -1.12
C ALA A 68 6.90 -23.77 -2.16
N ARG A 69 7.94 -23.11 -2.69
CA ARG A 69 8.88 -23.73 -3.64
C ARG A 69 10.00 -24.53 -2.97
N ASP A 70 10.40 -24.15 -1.76
CA ASP A 70 11.55 -24.75 -1.09
C ASP A 70 11.11 -25.62 0.10
N HIS A 71 10.73 -26.86 -0.22
CA HIS A 71 10.32 -27.88 0.77
C HIS A 71 11.40 -28.14 1.85
N GLY A 72 12.67 -27.92 1.54
CA GLY A 72 13.79 -28.07 2.48
C GLY A 72 13.83 -26.97 3.54
N LEU A 73 13.54 -25.72 3.15
CA LEU A 73 13.36 -24.58 4.07
C LEU A 73 12.12 -24.74 4.95
N GLN A 74 11.01 -25.22 4.37
CA GLN A 74 9.76 -25.49 5.09
C GLN A 74 9.97 -26.55 6.20
N SER A 75 10.66 -27.64 5.88
CA SER A 75 11.01 -28.69 6.85
C SER A 75 11.89 -28.15 7.99
N ARG A 76 12.91 -27.35 7.67
CA ARG A 76 13.80 -26.73 8.69
C ARG A 76 13.06 -25.78 9.63
N MET A 77 12.06 -25.04 9.15
CA MET A 77 11.25 -24.16 10.00
C MET A 77 10.28 -24.93 10.90
N CYS A 78 9.65 -26.00 10.43
CA CYS A 78 8.82 -26.88 11.26
C CYS A 78 9.62 -27.49 12.43
N HIS A 79 10.89 -27.84 12.22
CA HIS A 79 11.74 -28.38 13.27
C HIS A 79 12.18 -27.33 14.32
N LEU A 80 12.34 -26.07 13.93
CA LEU A 80 12.66 -24.97 14.84
C LEU A 80 11.49 -24.62 15.79
N GLY A 81 10.24 -24.75 15.34
CA GLY A 81 9.06 -24.55 16.20
C GLY A 81 8.86 -25.65 17.25
N SER A 82 9.41 -26.85 17.02
CA SER A 82 9.29 -27.99 17.95
C SER A 82 10.38 -28.02 19.02
N ALA A 83 11.52 -27.34 18.82
CA ALA A 83 12.64 -27.34 19.76
C ALA A 83 12.46 -26.35 20.94
N ALA A 84 11.49 -25.44 20.87
CA ALA A 84 11.21 -24.45 21.92
C ALA A 84 10.21 -24.93 22.99
N ALA A 85 9.74 -26.18 22.91
CA ALA A 85 8.69 -26.74 23.78
C ALA A 85 9.19 -27.82 24.77
N HIS A 86 10.49 -27.95 25.00
CA HIS A 86 11.06 -28.89 25.98
C HIS A 86 12.03 -28.21 26.94
#